data_AF-A0A545SBG7-F1
#
_entry.id   AF-A0A545SBG7-F1
#
_cell.length_a   1.000
_cell.length_b   1.000
_cell.length_c   1.000
_cell.angle_alpha   90.00
_cell.angle_beta   90.00
_cell.angle_gamma   90.00
#
_symmetry.space_group_name_H-M   'P 1'
#
loop_
_entity.id
_entity.type
_entity.pdbx_description
1 polymer ?
#
loop_
_entity_poly.entity_id
_entity_poly.type
_entity_poly.pdbx_seq_one_letter_code
_entity_poly.pdbx_strand_id
1 'polypeptide(L)'
;MCSINILSAFTFILFFIFKLLYLYFNIKNMLFCKNTLSFFLKIDIMSIIFWDSLMKITIYFLLFSSFLLAGMVDIKAGHFYANDMAKEAIFSGGVRVVEGVNRFNSSMAKVNFDDNRKAKKLEATGSVNFDITHQNIHYKGSCQKLIYQPVISQYYFEGNVFLQDLTNNRTIKSHSTYLNTKTGIADIKGNKNPVHFIFEIED
;
A
#
# COMPACT_ATOMS: atom_id res chain seq x y z
N MET A 1 -7.77 -6.71 -17.15
CA MET A 1 -6.54 -6.89 -16.34
C MET A 1 -5.67 -7.93 -17.04
N CYS A 2 -4.64 -7.49 -17.74
CA CYS A 2 -3.63 -8.39 -18.33
C CYS A 2 -2.32 -7.61 -18.35
N SER A 3 -1.60 -7.62 -17.22
CA SER A 3 -0.26 -7.06 -17.12
C SER A 3 0.69 -8.24 -17.11
N ILE A 4 1.07 -8.71 -18.31
CA ILE A 4 2.11 -9.71 -18.47
C ILE A 4 3.41 -9.09 -17.97
N ASN A 5 3.97 -9.70 -16.92
CA ASN A 5 5.20 -9.27 -16.26
C ASN A 5 6.39 -9.27 -17.24
N ILE A 6 6.67 -8.13 -17.85
CA ILE A 6 7.86 -7.92 -18.71
C ILE A 6 9.15 -8.25 -17.95
N LEU A 7 9.14 -8.15 -16.63
CA LEU A 7 10.26 -8.48 -15.76
C LEU A 7 10.55 -10.00 -15.70
N SER A 8 9.53 -10.86 -15.79
CA SER A 8 9.74 -12.31 -15.83
C SER A 8 10.24 -12.79 -17.20
N ALA A 9 9.85 -12.10 -18.28
CA ALA A 9 10.40 -12.38 -19.61
C ALA A 9 11.89 -12.05 -19.68
N PHE A 10 12.32 -10.95 -19.04
CA PHE A 10 13.72 -10.53 -19.06
C PHE A 10 14.65 -11.48 -18.29
N THR A 11 14.19 -12.02 -17.15
CA THR A 11 14.95 -13.02 -16.38
C THR A 11 15.09 -14.35 -17.12
N PHE A 12 14.04 -14.78 -17.84
CA PHE A 12 14.09 -15.97 -18.69
C PHE A 12 15.08 -15.81 -19.85
N ILE A 13 15.12 -14.64 -20.49
CA ILE A 13 16.06 -14.36 -21.60
C ILE A 13 17.51 -14.35 -21.09
N LEU A 14 17.77 -13.69 -19.95
CA LEU A 14 19.12 -13.62 -19.38
C LEU A 14 19.62 -15.01 -18.95
N PHE A 15 18.73 -15.84 -18.39
CA PHE A 15 19.05 -17.23 -18.04
C PHE A 15 19.40 -18.07 -19.28
N PHE A 16 18.68 -17.87 -20.39
CA PHE A 16 18.95 -18.59 -21.64
C PHE A 16 20.28 -18.18 -22.28
N ILE A 17 20.60 -16.88 -22.26
CA ILE A 17 21.87 -16.34 -22.77
C ILE A 17 23.05 -16.89 -21.97
N PHE A 18 22.94 -16.93 -20.64
CA PHE A 18 23.99 -17.51 -19.79
C PHE A 18 24.23 -18.99 -20.04
N LYS A 19 23.15 -19.77 -20.28
CA LYS A 19 23.24 -21.20 -20.59
C LYS A 19 23.92 -21.45 -21.93
N LEU A 20 23.65 -20.61 -22.93
CA LEU A 20 24.30 -20.63 -24.25
C LEU A 20 25.79 -20.26 -24.17
N LEU A 21 26.13 -19.24 -23.39
CA LEU A 21 27.52 -18.83 -23.16
C LEU A 21 28.33 -19.91 -22.44
N TYR A 22 27.73 -20.59 -21.46
CA TYR A 22 28.35 -21.71 -20.76
C TYR A 22 28.62 -22.90 -21.69
N LEU A 23 27.64 -23.27 -22.53
CA LEU A 23 27.80 -24.32 -23.55
C LEU A 23 28.90 -23.97 -24.56
N TYR A 24 28.95 -22.72 -25.02
CA TYR A 24 29.96 -22.25 -25.97
C TYR A 24 31.39 -22.31 -25.39
N PHE A 25 31.55 -21.93 -24.11
CA PHE A 25 32.85 -21.98 -23.44
C PHE A 25 33.34 -23.43 -23.23
N ASN A 26 32.42 -24.36 -22.95
CA ASN A 26 32.74 -25.76 -22.72
C ASN A 26 33.23 -26.47 -24.01
N ILE A 27 32.60 -26.16 -25.17
CA ILE A 27 32.97 -26.73 -26.47
C ILE A 27 34.36 -26.26 -26.92
N LYS A 28 34.73 -24.98 -26.69
CA LYS A 28 36.06 -24.47 -27.06
C LYS A 28 37.20 -25.10 -26.25
N ASN A 29 36.97 -25.41 -24.97
CA ASN A 29 37.99 -26.02 -24.12
C ASN A 29 38.24 -27.51 -24.41
N MET A 30 37.31 -28.20 -25.09
CA MET A 30 37.53 -29.59 -25.53
C MET A 30 38.52 -29.73 -26.70
N LEU A 31 38.84 -28.65 -27.43
CA LEU A 31 39.74 -28.68 -28.58
C LEU A 31 41.23 -28.53 -28.23
N PHE A 32 41.59 -28.29 -26.96
CA PHE A 32 43.00 -28.09 -26.55
C PHE A 32 43.46 -29.09 -25.47
N CYS A 33 44.14 -30.13 -25.95
CA CYS A 33 45.27 -30.87 -25.35
C CYS A 33 45.12 -31.75 -24.08
N LYS A 34 45.87 -32.87 -24.08
CA LYS A 34 45.94 -33.95 -23.08
C LYS A 34 46.73 -33.56 -21.82
N ASN A 35 46.14 -32.81 -20.89
CA ASN A 35 46.49 -32.90 -19.46
C ASN A 35 45.36 -32.31 -18.59
N THR A 36 44.13 -32.67 -18.95
CA THR A 36 42.94 -31.86 -18.76
C THR A 36 42.11 -32.25 -17.53
N LEU A 37 42.24 -33.46 -16.98
CA LEU A 37 41.35 -33.92 -15.90
C LEU A 37 41.44 -33.07 -14.62
N SER A 38 42.66 -32.69 -14.20
CA SER A 38 42.89 -31.84 -13.01
C SER A 38 42.35 -30.42 -13.19
N PHE A 39 42.49 -29.87 -14.40
CA PHE A 39 42.07 -28.51 -14.72
C PHE A 39 40.55 -28.41 -14.90
N PHE A 40 39.92 -29.41 -15.54
CA PHE A 40 38.47 -29.50 -15.70
C PHE A 40 37.75 -29.64 -14.35
N LEU A 41 38.20 -30.55 -13.47
CA LEU A 41 37.60 -30.72 -12.13
C LEU A 41 37.66 -29.44 -11.29
N LYS A 42 38.74 -28.67 -11.41
CA LYS A 42 38.93 -27.43 -10.65
C LYS A 42 38.04 -26.29 -11.17
N ILE A 43 37.81 -26.22 -12.48
CA ILE A 43 36.87 -25.26 -13.09
C ILE A 43 35.43 -25.61 -12.71
N ASP A 44 35.06 -26.89 -12.72
CA ASP A 44 33.70 -27.33 -12.37
C ASP A 44 33.33 -26.96 -10.93
N ILE A 45 34.21 -27.25 -9.96
CA ILE A 45 33.97 -26.93 -8.54
C ILE A 45 33.90 -25.42 -8.31
N MET A 46 34.80 -24.65 -8.94
CA MET A 46 34.83 -23.19 -8.77
C MET A 46 33.61 -22.51 -9.40
N SER A 47 33.08 -23.07 -10.49
CA SER A 47 31.83 -22.62 -11.10
C SER A 47 30.62 -22.92 -10.20
N ILE A 48 30.53 -24.12 -9.61
CA ILE A 48 29.43 -24.50 -8.71
C ILE A 48 29.37 -23.57 -7.48
N ILE A 49 30.51 -23.28 -6.85
CA ILE A 49 30.59 -22.37 -5.69
C ILE A 49 30.21 -20.93 -6.09
N PHE A 50 30.59 -20.51 -7.30
CA PHE A 50 30.25 -19.18 -7.83
C PHE A 50 28.75 -19.04 -8.09
N TRP A 51 28.10 -20.07 -8.67
CA TRP A 51 26.65 -20.09 -8.88
C TRP A 51 25.87 -20.13 -7.57
N ASP A 52 26.32 -20.86 -6.56
CA ASP A 52 25.68 -20.88 -5.22
C ASP A 52 25.72 -19.49 -4.54
N SER A 53 26.80 -18.75 -4.72
CA SER A 53 26.93 -17.38 -4.19
C SER A 53 26.05 -16.39 -4.94
N LEU A 54 25.99 -16.50 -6.28
CA LEU A 54 25.14 -15.68 -7.14
C LEU A 54 23.65 -15.89 -6.85
N MET A 55 23.22 -17.15 -6.68
CA MET A 55 21.82 -17.49 -6.41
C MET A 55 21.32 -16.88 -5.10
N LYS A 56 22.14 -16.88 -4.05
CA LYS A 56 21.82 -16.25 -2.76
C LYS A 56 21.67 -14.73 -2.87
N ILE A 57 22.56 -14.07 -3.62
CA ILE A 57 22.49 -12.62 -3.85
C ILE A 57 21.23 -12.24 -4.64
N THR A 58 20.86 -13.02 -5.67
CA THR A 58 19.62 -12.78 -6.42
C THR A 58 18.36 -12.96 -5.55
N ILE A 59 18.35 -13.92 -4.62
CA ILE A 59 17.23 -14.11 -3.70
C ILE A 59 17.10 -12.91 -2.74
N TYR A 60 18.22 -12.42 -2.20
CA TYR A 60 18.23 -11.21 -1.36
C TYR A 60 17.77 -9.96 -2.11
N PHE A 61 18.17 -9.82 -3.38
CA PHE A 61 17.75 -8.69 -4.22
C PHE A 61 16.25 -8.74 -4.56
N LEU A 62 15.71 -9.93 -4.83
CA LEU A 62 14.28 -10.13 -5.07
C LEU A 62 13.42 -9.83 -3.83
N LEU A 63 13.88 -10.24 -2.64
CA LEU A 63 13.22 -9.94 -1.36
C LEU A 63 13.22 -8.43 -1.07
N PHE A 64 14.29 -7.71 -1.41
CA PHE A 64 14.41 -6.27 -1.19
C PHE A 64 13.50 -5.43 -2.11
N SER A 65 13.20 -5.91 -3.33
CA SER A 65 12.39 -5.15 -4.29
C SER A 65 10.89 -5.02 -3.93
N SER A 66 10.41 -5.81 -2.96
CA SER A 66 8.99 -5.85 -2.57
C SER A 66 8.50 -4.61 -1.78
N PHE A 67 9.38 -3.64 -1.48
CA PHE A 67 9.12 -2.65 -0.43
C PHE A 67 8.47 -1.32 -0.84
N LEU A 68 7.97 -1.14 -2.06
CA LEU A 68 7.38 0.15 -2.47
C LEU A 68 6.04 0.00 -3.19
N LEU A 69 5.01 -0.48 -2.47
CA LEU A 69 3.63 -0.28 -2.88
C LEU A 69 3.13 1.06 -2.31
N ALA A 70 3.32 2.15 -3.07
CA ALA A 70 2.70 3.43 -2.73
C ALA A 70 1.23 3.41 -3.15
N GLY A 71 0.31 3.59 -2.19
CA GLY A 71 -1.12 3.71 -2.46
C GLY A 71 -1.43 4.99 -3.25
N MET A 72 -2.19 4.87 -4.33
CA MET A 72 -2.66 6.03 -5.09
C MET A 72 -3.95 6.58 -4.47
N VAL A 73 -4.03 7.91 -4.36
CA VAL A 73 -5.23 8.63 -3.93
C VAL A 73 -5.71 9.49 -5.10
N ASP A 74 -6.93 9.24 -5.58
CA ASP A 74 -7.61 10.01 -6.62
C ASP A 74 -8.58 10.99 -5.95
N ILE A 75 -8.50 12.28 -6.30
CA ILE A 75 -9.37 13.34 -5.76
C ILE A 75 -10.00 14.10 -6.92
N LYS A 76 -11.33 14.14 -6.96
CA LYS A 76 -12.13 14.90 -7.92
C LYS A 76 -12.93 15.97 -7.19
N ALA A 77 -12.94 17.19 -7.73
CA ALA A 77 -13.61 18.33 -7.14
C ALA A 77 -13.93 19.39 -8.21
N GLY A 78 -14.85 20.30 -7.90
CA GLY A 78 -15.16 21.45 -8.77
C GLY A 78 -14.07 22.54 -8.76
N HIS A 79 -13.30 22.64 -7.69
CA HIS A 79 -12.23 23.62 -7.54
C HIS A 79 -11.03 23.02 -6.80
N PHE A 80 -9.82 23.44 -7.23
CA PHE A 80 -8.54 23.03 -6.66
C PHE A 80 -7.66 24.26 -6.42
N TYR A 81 -7.13 24.37 -5.21
CA TYR A 81 -6.18 25.38 -4.79
C TYR A 81 -4.99 24.71 -4.11
N ALA A 82 -3.77 25.09 -4.47
CA ALA A 82 -2.55 24.59 -3.86
C ALA A 82 -1.69 25.73 -3.33
N ASN A 83 -1.09 25.52 -2.17
CA ASN A 83 -0.10 26.41 -1.59
C ASN A 83 1.15 25.58 -1.24
N ASP A 84 2.16 25.66 -2.10
CA ASP A 84 3.41 24.90 -1.94
C ASP A 84 4.22 25.34 -0.72
N MET A 85 4.20 26.63 -0.38
CA MET A 85 4.88 27.15 0.81
C MET A 85 4.27 26.59 2.09
N ALA A 86 2.94 26.47 2.13
CA ALA A 86 2.21 25.87 3.25
C ALA A 86 2.15 24.33 3.19
N LYS A 87 2.55 23.72 2.05
CA LYS A 87 2.45 22.28 1.76
C LYS A 87 1.02 21.76 1.88
N GLU A 88 0.08 22.50 1.27
CA GLU A 88 -1.35 22.19 1.35
C GLU A 88 -2.00 22.17 -0.03
N ALA A 89 -2.93 21.23 -0.22
CA ALA A 89 -3.85 21.17 -1.34
C ALA A 89 -5.29 21.21 -0.81
N ILE A 90 -6.11 22.10 -1.35
CA ILE A 90 -7.51 22.31 -0.95
C ILE A 90 -8.41 22.06 -2.17
N PHE A 91 -9.41 21.22 -1.97
CA PHE A 91 -10.38 20.80 -2.96
C PHE A 91 -11.77 21.18 -2.47
N SER A 92 -12.61 21.79 -3.32
CA SER A 92 -13.96 22.20 -2.95
C SER A 92 -14.97 22.07 -4.10
N GLY A 93 -16.26 22.20 -3.77
CA GLY A 93 -17.34 22.12 -4.76
C GLY A 93 -17.74 20.69 -5.10
N GLY A 94 -17.98 19.87 -4.08
CA GLY A 94 -18.36 18.46 -4.24
C GLY A 94 -17.13 17.60 -4.49
N VAL A 95 -16.47 17.21 -3.41
CA VAL A 95 -15.24 16.44 -3.43
C VAL A 95 -15.54 14.95 -3.33
N ARG A 96 -14.89 14.17 -4.18
CA ARG A 96 -14.83 12.71 -4.12
C ARG A 96 -13.38 12.28 -4.03
N VAL A 97 -13.03 11.62 -2.95
CA VAL A 97 -11.71 11.01 -2.72
C VAL A 97 -11.85 9.49 -2.82
N VAL A 98 -10.93 8.86 -3.55
CA VAL A 98 -10.82 7.41 -3.68
C VAL A 98 -9.39 6.99 -3.36
N GLU A 99 -9.22 6.10 -2.39
CA GLU A 99 -7.93 5.52 -2.00
C GLU A 99 -8.06 4.00 -2.02
N GLY A 100 -7.58 3.36 -3.09
CA GLY A 100 -7.82 1.93 -3.31
C GLY A 100 -9.31 1.60 -3.33
N VAL A 101 -9.78 0.91 -2.29
CA VAL A 101 -11.20 0.55 -2.10
C VAL A 101 -11.97 1.58 -1.27
N ASN A 102 -11.27 2.46 -0.55
CA ASN A 102 -11.87 3.45 0.34
C ASN A 102 -12.41 4.64 -0.47
N ARG A 103 -13.55 5.18 -0.03
CA ARG A 103 -14.21 6.32 -0.66
C ARG A 103 -14.66 7.32 0.38
N PHE A 104 -14.42 8.60 0.11
CA PHE A 104 -14.91 9.72 0.90
C PHE A 104 -15.59 10.72 -0.02
N ASN A 105 -16.82 11.12 0.30
CA ASN A 105 -17.52 12.22 -0.37
C ASN A 105 -17.73 13.36 0.63
N SER A 106 -17.47 14.60 0.23
CA SER A 106 -17.59 15.77 1.12
C SER A 106 -17.77 17.06 0.34
N SER A 107 -18.07 18.16 1.03
CA SER A 107 -18.10 19.50 0.41
C SER A 107 -16.69 20.02 0.09
N MET A 108 -15.73 19.74 0.98
CA MET A 108 -14.34 20.15 0.88
C MET A 108 -13.40 19.03 1.34
N ALA A 109 -12.20 18.99 0.78
CA ALA A 109 -11.09 18.20 1.31
C ALA A 109 -9.80 19.02 1.33
N LYS A 110 -8.98 18.81 2.35
CA LYS A 110 -7.66 19.42 2.50
C LYS A 110 -6.62 18.33 2.72
N VAL A 111 -5.56 18.35 1.93
CA VAL A 111 -4.41 17.45 2.07
C VAL A 111 -3.21 18.27 2.55
N ASN A 112 -2.57 17.82 3.61
CA ASN A 112 -1.29 18.34 4.08
C ASN A 112 -0.18 17.37 3.71
N PHE A 113 0.91 17.89 3.16
CA PHE A 113 2.07 17.10 2.76
C PHE A 113 3.25 17.28 3.72
N ASP A 114 4.11 16.28 3.80
CA ASP A 114 5.41 16.39 4.44
C ASP A 114 6.48 17.00 3.51
N ASP A 115 7.73 17.08 3.99
CA ASP A 115 8.86 17.62 3.25
C ASP A 115 9.20 16.79 1.99
N ASN A 116 8.80 15.53 1.96
CA ASN A 116 8.99 14.61 0.84
C ASN A 116 7.79 14.59 -0.12
N ARG A 117 6.85 15.53 0.04
CA ARG A 117 5.58 15.63 -0.70
C ARG A 117 4.70 14.39 -0.57
N LYS A 118 4.81 13.66 0.54
CA LYS A 118 3.91 12.56 0.90
C LYS A 118 2.74 13.09 1.72
N ALA A 119 1.54 12.58 1.46
CA ALA A 119 0.35 12.97 2.21
C ALA A 119 0.48 12.55 3.69
N LYS A 120 0.48 13.53 4.59
CA LYS A 120 0.55 13.31 6.04
C LYS A 120 -0.83 13.29 6.69
N LYS A 121 -1.76 14.07 6.15
CA LYS A 121 -3.12 14.22 6.66
C LYS A 121 -4.07 14.57 5.53
N LEU A 122 -5.23 13.91 5.51
CA LEU A 122 -6.39 14.26 4.70
C LEU A 122 -7.52 14.67 5.64
N GLU A 123 -8.12 15.83 5.40
CA GLU A 123 -9.24 16.36 6.17
C GLU A 123 -10.41 16.63 5.23
N ALA A 124 -11.49 15.88 5.36
CA ALA A 124 -12.74 16.07 4.62
C ALA A 124 -13.79 16.73 5.52
N THR A 125 -14.51 17.73 5.01
CA THR A 125 -15.52 18.48 5.79
C THR A 125 -16.77 18.81 4.99
N GLY A 126 -17.85 19.09 5.71
CA GLY A 126 -19.13 19.55 5.17
C GLY A 126 -19.94 18.37 4.63
N SER A 127 -20.61 17.66 5.56
CA SER A 127 -21.40 16.45 5.29
C SER A 127 -20.60 15.34 4.61
N VAL A 128 -19.64 14.80 5.35
CA VAL A 128 -18.81 13.69 4.89
C VAL A 128 -19.61 12.40 4.91
N ASN A 129 -19.59 11.66 3.80
CA ASN A 129 -20.00 10.26 3.74
C ASN A 129 -18.77 9.42 3.41
N PHE A 130 -18.58 8.33 4.14
CA PHE A 130 -17.42 7.47 4.01
C PHE A 130 -17.80 6.00 3.84
N ASP A 131 -16.97 5.30 3.10
CA ASP A 131 -17.02 3.86 2.85
C ASP A 131 -15.57 3.36 2.88
N ILE A 132 -15.18 2.71 3.97
CA ILE A 132 -13.80 2.41 4.33
C ILE A 132 -13.67 0.92 4.60
N THR A 133 -12.75 0.26 3.95
CA THR A 133 -12.37 -1.12 4.27
C THR A 133 -10.93 -1.14 4.76
N HIS A 134 -10.73 -1.66 5.97
CA HIS A 134 -9.39 -1.85 6.54
C HIS A 134 -9.29 -3.19 7.23
N GLN A 135 -8.26 -3.99 6.91
CA GLN A 135 -8.05 -5.33 7.49
C GLN A 135 -9.33 -6.19 7.48
N ASN A 136 -10.06 -6.20 6.36
CA ASN A 136 -11.33 -6.90 6.16
C ASN A 136 -12.52 -6.41 7.01
N ILE A 137 -12.37 -5.32 7.76
CA ILE A 137 -13.48 -4.65 8.43
C ILE A 137 -14.00 -3.54 7.52
N HIS A 138 -15.29 -3.60 7.20
CA HIS A 138 -15.96 -2.65 6.33
C HIS A 138 -16.80 -1.68 7.16
N TYR A 139 -16.36 -0.42 7.20
CA TYR A 139 -17.07 0.67 7.83
C TYR A 139 -17.76 1.56 6.81
N LYS A 140 -19.01 1.92 7.08
CA LYS A 140 -19.76 2.90 6.28
C LYS A 140 -20.45 3.89 7.19
N GLY A 141 -20.54 5.15 6.78
CA GLY A 141 -21.17 6.13 7.64
C GLY A 141 -21.10 7.56 7.16
N SER A 142 -21.41 8.46 8.09
CA SER A 142 -21.44 9.90 7.87
C SER A 142 -20.98 10.67 9.10
N CYS A 143 -20.39 11.84 8.87
CA CYS A 143 -20.02 12.80 9.92
C CYS A 143 -19.90 14.21 9.32
N GLN A 144 -19.68 15.23 10.16
CA GLN A 144 -19.39 16.58 9.66
C GLN A 144 -17.94 16.76 9.20
N LYS A 145 -17.03 16.05 9.88
CA LYS A 145 -15.60 16.12 9.61
C LYS A 145 -14.96 14.73 9.77
N LEU A 146 -14.08 14.41 8.83
CA LEU A 146 -13.24 13.21 8.83
C LEU A 146 -11.79 13.63 8.66
N ILE A 147 -10.93 13.25 9.59
CA ILE A 147 -9.48 13.36 9.46
C ILE A 147 -8.90 11.95 9.33
N TYR A 148 -8.08 11.76 8.30
CA TYR A 148 -7.29 10.54 8.09
C TYR A 148 -5.80 10.86 8.12
N GLN A 149 -5.03 10.09 8.89
CA GLN A 149 -3.57 10.17 8.98
C GLN A 149 -2.95 8.85 8.52
N PRO A 150 -2.56 8.73 7.23
CA PRO A 150 -2.13 7.46 6.63
C PRO A 150 -0.89 6.87 7.31
N VAL A 151 0.09 7.71 7.66
CA VAL A 151 1.37 7.29 8.25
C VAL A 151 1.20 6.48 9.54
N ILE A 152 0.20 6.84 10.35
CA ILE A 152 -0.08 6.20 11.64
C ILE A 152 -1.38 5.39 11.63
N SER A 153 -2.06 5.32 10.48
CA SER A 153 -3.32 4.57 10.28
C SER A 153 -4.41 4.95 11.29
N GLN A 154 -4.66 6.26 11.41
CA GLN A 154 -5.65 6.80 12.34
C GLN A 154 -6.75 7.56 11.61
N TYR A 155 -7.97 7.39 12.10
CA TYR A 155 -9.16 8.11 11.68
C TYR A 155 -9.75 8.87 12.87
N TYR A 156 -10.20 10.09 12.61
CA TYR A 156 -10.98 10.88 13.55
C TYR A 156 -12.24 11.39 12.84
N PHE A 157 -13.39 10.95 13.34
CA PHE A 157 -14.71 11.34 12.89
C PHE A 157 -15.29 12.31 13.91
N GLU A 158 -15.88 13.41 13.44
CA GLU A 158 -16.41 14.44 14.32
C GLU A 158 -17.70 15.05 13.77
N GLY A 159 -18.62 15.34 14.69
CA GLY A 159 -19.91 15.97 14.45
C GLY A 159 -20.94 14.97 13.91
N ASN A 160 -21.91 14.62 14.76
CA ASN A 160 -23.02 13.71 14.45
C ASN A 160 -22.54 12.43 13.72
N VAL A 161 -21.55 11.77 14.32
CA VAL A 161 -20.94 10.58 13.74
C VAL A 161 -21.96 9.45 13.75
N PHE A 162 -22.20 8.90 12.57
CA PHE A 162 -22.93 7.66 12.35
C PHE A 162 -21.97 6.69 11.65
N LEU A 163 -21.71 5.55 12.25
CA LEU A 163 -20.76 4.56 11.74
C LEU A 163 -21.39 3.17 11.86
N GLN A 164 -21.42 2.44 10.76
CA GLN A 164 -21.82 1.05 10.68
C GLN A 164 -20.59 0.21 10.36
N ASP A 165 -20.29 -0.75 11.22
CA ASP A 165 -19.40 -1.88 10.94
C ASP A 165 -20.25 -2.97 10.30
N LEU A 166 -20.13 -3.09 8.98
CA LEU A 166 -20.89 -4.04 8.17
C LEU A 166 -20.34 -5.47 8.30
N THR A 167 -19.10 -5.63 8.76
CA THR A 167 -18.47 -6.94 8.95
C THR A 167 -18.99 -7.61 10.21
N ASN A 168 -19.15 -6.87 11.30
CA ASN A 168 -19.59 -7.41 12.59
C ASN A 168 -21.04 -7.03 12.95
N ASN A 169 -21.76 -6.40 12.01
CA ASN A 169 -23.13 -5.90 12.18
C ASN A 169 -23.31 -5.02 13.44
N ARG A 170 -22.44 -4.01 13.57
CA ARG A 170 -22.48 -3.05 14.70
C ARG A 170 -22.78 -1.65 14.20
N THR A 171 -23.55 -0.89 14.97
CA THR A 171 -23.84 0.51 14.68
C THR A 171 -23.42 1.40 15.84
N ILE A 172 -22.77 2.50 15.53
CA ILE A 172 -22.26 3.49 16.48
C ILE A 172 -22.83 4.86 16.11
N LYS A 173 -23.43 5.54 17.09
CA LYS A 173 -23.79 6.96 17.02
C LYS A 173 -23.08 7.71 18.13
N SER A 174 -22.34 8.75 17.77
CA SER A 174 -21.52 9.52 18.73
C SER A 174 -21.33 10.97 18.28
N HIS A 175 -20.73 11.79 19.13
CA HIS A 175 -20.29 13.11 18.73
C HIS A 175 -18.94 13.06 18.02
N SER A 176 -18.01 12.27 18.55
CA SER A 176 -16.70 12.03 17.96
C SER A 176 -16.28 10.58 18.13
N THR A 177 -15.56 10.06 17.16
CA THR A 177 -14.97 8.71 17.18
C THR A 177 -13.54 8.80 16.69
N TYR A 178 -12.62 8.30 17.50
CA TYR A 178 -11.23 8.07 17.13
C TYR A 178 -11.02 6.56 16.91
N LEU A 179 -10.35 6.20 15.83
CA LEU A 179 -10.04 4.83 15.48
C LEU A 179 -8.57 4.72 15.06
N ASN A 180 -7.80 3.90 15.77
CA ASN A 180 -6.47 3.48 15.37
C ASN A 180 -6.55 2.07 14.77
N THR A 181 -6.43 1.98 13.45
CA THR A 181 -6.61 0.69 12.76
C THR A 181 -5.36 -0.19 12.82
N LYS A 182 -4.22 0.36 13.25
CA LYS A 182 -2.99 -0.43 13.49
C LYS A 182 -3.07 -1.20 14.81
N THR A 183 -3.62 -0.58 15.86
CA THR A 183 -3.73 -1.20 17.20
C THR A 183 -5.11 -1.79 17.48
N GLY A 184 -6.12 -1.43 16.69
CA GLY A 184 -7.52 -1.80 16.94
C GLY A 184 -8.20 -0.97 18.04
N ILE A 185 -7.53 0.07 18.58
CA ILE A 185 -8.07 0.90 19.65
C ILE A 185 -9.08 1.89 19.07
N ALA A 186 -10.25 1.98 19.69
CA ALA A 186 -11.25 3.00 19.42
C ALA A 186 -11.59 3.80 20.70
N ASP A 187 -11.70 5.12 20.57
CA ASP A 187 -12.17 6.02 21.62
C ASP A 187 -13.39 6.79 21.10
N ILE A 188 -14.54 6.56 21.72
CA ILE A 188 -15.84 7.03 21.23
C ILE A 188 -16.45 7.93 22.30
N LYS A 189 -16.75 9.17 21.94
CA LYS A 189 -17.25 10.17 22.89
C LYS A 189 -18.58 10.74 22.46
N GLY A 190 -19.48 10.82 23.43
CA GLY A 190 -20.66 11.66 23.36
C GLY A 190 -20.29 13.12 23.58
N ASN A 191 -21.28 13.99 23.47
CA ASN A 191 -21.19 15.37 23.91
C ASN A 191 -22.46 15.67 24.71
N LYS A 192 -23.43 16.37 24.12
CA LYS A 192 -24.76 16.53 24.71
C LYS A 192 -25.56 15.22 24.73
N ASN A 193 -25.34 14.38 23.72
CA ASN A 193 -25.98 13.07 23.61
C ASN A 193 -24.98 11.97 24.00
N PRO A 194 -25.46 10.90 24.68
CA PRO A 194 -24.62 9.75 25.00
C PRO A 194 -24.18 9.01 23.75
N VAL A 195 -23.13 8.20 23.89
CA VAL A 195 -22.75 7.22 22.86
C VAL A 195 -23.85 6.16 22.77
N HIS A 196 -24.27 5.84 21.55
CA HIS A 196 -25.23 4.77 21.29
C HIS A 196 -24.54 3.69 20.45
N PHE A 197 -24.33 2.53 21.07
CA PHE A 197 -23.69 1.37 20.46
C PHE A 197 -24.70 0.23 20.36
N ILE A 198 -24.89 -0.31 19.16
CA ILE A 198 -25.85 -1.37 18.85
C ILE A 198 -25.06 -2.53 18.24
N PHE A 199 -25.29 -3.73 18.73
CA PHE A 199 -24.68 -4.97 18.25
C PHE A 199 -25.69 -6.11 18.37
N GLU A 200 -25.53 -7.13 17.54
CA GLU A 200 -26.29 -8.37 17.64
C GLU A 200 -25.64 -9.34 18.63
N ILE A 201 -26.47 -10.11 19.31
CA ILE A 201 -26.08 -11.22 20.17
C ILE A 201 -26.61 -12.48 19.49
N GLU A 202 -25.74 -13.47 19.30
CA GLU A 202 -26.15 -14.80 18.85
C GLU A 202 -26.86 -15.53 19.99
N ASP A 203 -27.95 -16.25 19.68
CA ASP A 203 -28.73 -17.06 20.63
C ASP A 203 -27.95 -18.31 21.11
#